data_AF-A0A355U4M3-F1
#
_entry.id   AF-A0A355U4M3-F1
#
_cell.length_a   1.000
_cell.length_b   1.000
_cell.length_c   1.000
_cell.angle_alpha   90.00
_cell.angle_beta   90.00
_cell.angle_gamma   90.00
#
_symmetry.space_group_name_H-M   'P 1'
#
loop_
_entity.id
_entity.type
_entity.pdbx_description
1 polymer ?
#
loop_
_entity_poly.entity_id
_entity_poly.type
_entity_poly.pdbx_seq_one_letter_code
_entity_poly.pdbx_strand_id
1 'polypeptide(L)'
;MEKKSTRSLLSKMLFRSFKKAWAQFLAVIAIGAIAVTLFVGLLANAQSFENRVNEVYSEGNLASLWVTTTRYEKEDQEKISSFLEEGEEMEGRLYIPCKANTKSIYLAVVPSLPQISKPYGEIELSSTSTDVDFVYFDKELKSKNNNISGNSLFSLNQDVPFYLSLAS
;
A
#
# COMPACT_ATOMS: atom_id res chain seq x y z
N MET A 1 39.20 42.04 58.60
CA MET A 1 38.78 40.71 58.10
C MET A 1 37.33 40.82 57.63
N GLU A 2 37.10 40.90 56.32
CA GLU A 2 35.75 40.92 55.76
C GLU A 2 35.09 39.54 55.92
N LYS A 3 33.96 39.48 56.65
CA LYS A 3 33.15 38.27 56.80
C LYS A 3 32.44 38.00 55.48
N LYS A 4 32.99 37.09 54.65
CA LYS A 4 32.30 36.60 53.45
C LYS A 4 30.95 35.99 53.85
N SER A 5 29.88 36.53 53.27
CA SER A 5 28.50 36.10 53.53
C SER A 5 28.31 34.61 53.20
N THR A 6 27.73 33.85 54.14
CA THR A 6 27.44 32.42 54.01
C THR A 6 26.67 32.08 52.73
N ARG A 7 25.80 32.98 52.27
CA ARG A 7 25.05 32.84 51.01
C ARG A 7 25.96 32.84 49.78
N SER A 8 27.02 33.67 49.78
CA SER A 8 28.01 33.75 48.70
C SER A 8 28.89 32.49 48.64
N LEU A 9 29.23 31.91 49.79
CA LEU A 9 29.96 30.65 49.86
C LEU A 9 29.10 29.47 49.38
N LEU A 10 27.83 29.45 49.79
CA LEU A 10 26.88 28.41 49.39
C LEU A 10 26.60 28.46 47.87
N SER A 11 26.36 29.65 47.31
CA SER A 11 26.15 29.80 45.87
C SER A 11 27.39 29.41 45.07
N LYS A 12 28.60 29.80 45.50
CA LYS A 12 29.85 29.41 44.85
C LYS A 12 30.08 27.89 44.89
N MET A 13 29.68 27.25 45.99
CA MET A 13 29.74 25.78 46.12
C MET A 13 28.74 25.11 45.18
N LEU A 14 27.51 25.60 45.10
CA LEU A 14 26.47 25.13 44.18
C LEU A 14 26.92 25.26 42.72
N PHE A 15 27.43 26.42 42.31
CA PHE A 15 27.94 26.63 40.94
C PHE A 15 29.10 25.69 40.58
N ARG A 16 30.02 25.43 41.51
CA ARG A 16 31.13 24.50 41.28
C ARG A 16 30.62 23.06 41.15
N SER A 17 29.66 22.65 41.98
CA SER A 17 29.03 21.33 41.91
C SER A 17 28.21 21.17 40.63
N PHE A 18 27.46 22.20 40.22
CA PHE A 18 26.69 22.19 38.98
C PHE A 18 27.61 22.10 37.76
N LYS A 19 28.72 22.85 37.73
CA LYS A 19 29.73 22.75 36.67
C LYS A 19 30.36 21.36 36.60
N LYS A 20 30.52 20.67 37.74
CA LYS A 20 31.04 19.30 37.79
C LYS A 20 30.02 18.25 37.33
N ALA A 21 28.73 18.48 37.58
CA ALA A 21 27.64 17.58 37.20
C ALA A 21 26.96 17.94 35.86
N TRP A 22 27.41 18.99 35.17
CA TRP A 22 26.81 19.50 33.94
C TRP A 22 26.65 18.43 32.84
N ALA A 23 27.64 17.56 32.68
CA ALA A 23 27.58 16.46 31.73
C ALA A 23 26.48 15.44 32.05
N GLN A 24 26.26 15.13 33.34
CA GLN A 24 25.19 14.23 33.77
C GLN A 24 23.82 14.86 33.57
N PHE A 25 23.69 16.16 33.86
CA PHE A 25 22.47 16.91 33.61
C PHE A 25 22.11 16.93 32.12
N LEU A 26 23.09 17.18 31.25
CA LEU A 26 22.90 17.13 29.80
C LEU A 26 22.53 15.71 29.32
N ALA A 27 23.12 14.67 29.90
CA ALA A 27 22.79 13.28 29.58
C ALA A 27 21.32 12.95 29.91
N VAL A 28 20.81 13.43 31.06
CA VAL A 28 19.39 13.24 31.44
C VAL A 28 18.47 13.94 30.44
N ILE A 29 18.79 15.17 30.05
CA ILE A 29 18.03 15.90 29.03
C ILE A 29 18.08 15.17 27.69
N ALA A 30 19.26 14.68 27.28
CA ALA A 30 19.43 13.98 26.01
C ALA A 30 18.62 12.68 25.97
N ILE A 31 18.62 11.88 27.05
CA ILE A 31 17.81 10.66 27.13
C ILE A 31 16.31 11.01 27.03
N GLY A 32 15.87 12.06 27.73
CA GLY A 32 14.50 12.56 27.65
C GLY A 32 14.12 13.00 26.23
N ALA A 33 15.00 13.77 25.58
CA ALA A 33 14.79 14.23 24.20
C ALA A 33 14.73 13.06 23.21
N ILE A 34 15.65 12.08 23.33
CA ILE A 34 15.66 10.88 22.50
C ILE A 34 14.35 10.09 22.69
N ALA A 35 13.92 9.87 23.93
CA ALA A 35 12.67 9.17 24.21
C ALA A 35 11.45 9.87 23.58
N VAL A 36 11.36 11.19 23.70
CA VAL A 36 10.26 11.98 23.09
C VAL A 36 10.32 11.93 21.57
N THR A 37 11.50 12.14 20.96
CA THR A 37 11.65 12.08 19.49
C THR A 37 11.34 10.70 18.93
N LEU A 38 11.75 9.63 19.62
CA LEU A 38 11.45 8.27 19.22
C LEU A 38 9.93 7.99 19.33
N PHE A 39 9.30 8.43 20.41
CA PHE A 39 7.85 8.30 20.58
C PHE A 39 7.07 9.03 19.50
N VAL A 40 7.41 10.30 19.24
CA VAL A 40 6.76 11.10 18.20
C VAL A 40 7.03 10.52 16.80
N GLY A 41 8.26 10.05 16.54
CA GLY A 41 8.63 9.42 15.27
C GLY A 41 7.84 8.13 15.01
N LEU A 42 7.69 7.28 16.02
CA LEU A 42 6.86 6.07 15.94
C LEU A 42 5.40 6.40 15.71
N LEU A 43 4.85 7.37 16.43
CA LEU A 43 3.46 7.79 16.28
C LEU A 43 3.19 8.36 14.88
N ALA A 44 4.09 9.22 14.38
CA ALA A 44 3.97 9.76 13.03
C ALA A 44 4.05 8.66 11.96
N ASN A 45 4.91 7.67 12.14
CA ASN A 45 5.00 6.53 11.24
C ASN A 45 3.72 5.68 11.27
N ALA A 46 3.20 5.38 12.46
CA ALA A 46 1.95 4.64 12.63
C ALA A 46 0.77 5.36 11.96
N GLN A 47 0.63 6.68 12.17
CA GLN A 47 -0.41 7.48 11.53
C GLN A 47 -0.26 7.49 10.00
N SER A 48 0.97 7.62 9.49
CA SER A 48 1.21 7.58 8.05
C SER A 48 0.87 6.21 7.44
N PHE A 49 1.12 5.13 8.18
CA PHE A 49 0.75 3.79 7.76
C PHE A 49 -0.77 3.62 7.74
N GLU A 50 -1.45 4.02 8.81
CA GLU A 50 -2.92 4.00 8.89
C GLU A 50 -3.55 4.81 7.75
N ASN A 51 -3.05 6.02 7.48
CA ASN A 51 -3.55 6.86 6.39
C ASN A 51 -3.39 6.17 5.02
N ARG A 52 -2.23 5.55 4.74
CA ARG A 52 -2.01 4.83 3.48
C ARG A 52 -2.90 3.60 3.36
N VAL A 53 -3.12 2.88 4.45
CA VAL A 53 -4.04 1.75 4.47
C VAL A 53 -5.46 2.22 4.17
N ASN A 54 -5.92 3.26 4.86
CA ASN A 54 -7.25 3.82 4.66
C ASN A 54 -7.44 4.37 3.25
N GLU A 55 -6.41 5.00 2.68
CA GLU A 55 -6.41 5.47 1.29
C GLU A 55 -6.60 4.28 0.32
N VAL A 56 -5.84 3.20 0.48
CA VAL A 56 -5.98 1.98 -0.33
C VAL A 56 -7.38 1.37 -0.22
N TYR A 57 -7.96 1.33 0.99
CA TYR A 57 -9.32 0.81 1.19
C TYR A 57 -10.38 1.73 0.57
N SER A 58 -10.24 3.05 0.73
CA SER A 58 -11.18 4.06 0.25
C SER A 58 -11.15 4.21 -1.27
N GLU A 59 -9.97 4.32 -1.87
CA GLU A 59 -9.80 4.51 -3.30
C GLU A 59 -9.95 3.20 -4.09
N GLY A 60 -9.43 2.10 -3.53
CA GLY A 60 -9.50 0.78 -4.15
C GLY A 60 -10.84 0.08 -3.96
N ASN A 61 -11.73 0.57 -3.09
CA ASN A 61 -13.00 -0.09 -2.73
C ASN A 61 -12.83 -1.62 -2.53
N LEU A 62 -11.85 -2.02 -1.73
CA LEU A 62 -11.44 -3.43 -1.62
C LEU A 62 -12.59 -4.35 -1.22
N ALA A 63 -12.64 -5.55 -1.81
CA ALA A 63 -13.68 -6.53 -1.53
C ALA A 63 -13.57 -7.03 -0.09
N SER A 64 -14.70 -7.04 0.63
CA SER A 64 -14.81 -7.62 1.97
C SER A 64 -14.64 -9.14 1.97
N LEU A 65 -15.07 -9.81 0.90
CA LEU A 65 -15.03 -11.27 0.77
C LEU A 65 -14.56 -11.68 -0.63
N TRP A 66 -13.68 -12.69 -0.67
CA TRP A 66 -13.23 -13.33 -1.91
C TRP A 66 -13.72 -14.77 -1.95
N VAL A 67 -14.49 -15.10 -2.99
CA VAL A 67 -14.91 -16.48 -3.27
C VAL A 67 -14.17 -16.94 -4.53
N THR A 68 -13.40 -18.02 -4.40
CA THR A 68 -12.65 -18.60 -5.54
C THR A 68 -13.25 -19.94 -5.90
N THR A 69 -13.47 -20.16 -7.19
CA THR A 69 -14.02 -21.40 -7.72
C THR A 69 -13.39 -21.71 -9.08
N THR A 70 -13.37 -22.98 -9.45
CA THR A 70 -12.85 -23.45 -10.74
C THR A 70 -13.80 -23.11 -11.89
N ARG A 71 -15.10 -23.03 -11.61
CA ARG A 71 -16.14 -22.60 -12.55
C ARG A 71 -17.31 -22.00 -11.76
N TYR A 72 -17.97 -21.01 -12.33
CA TYR A 72 -19.22 -20.47 -11.81
C TYR A 72 -20.17 -20.21 -12.97
N GLU A 73 -21.43 -20.54 -12.78
CA GLU A 73 -22.49 -20.34 -13.76
C GLU A 73 -23.38 -19.16 -13.35
N LYS A 74 -24.27 -18.72 -14.25
CA LYS A 74 -25.16 -17.59 -13.95
C LYS A 74 -26.03 -17.86 -12.71
N GLU A 75 -26.49 -19.09 -12.54
CA GLU A 75 -27.26 -19.50 -11.35
C GLU A 75 -26.48 -19.32 -10.04
N ASP A 76 -25.16 -19.51 -10.05
CA ASP A 76 -24.33 -19.30 -8.86
C ASP A 76 -24.22 -17.81 -8.53
N GLN A 77 -24.11 -16.96 -9.55
CA GLN A 77 -24.12 -15.50 -9.39
C GLN A 77 -25.46 -15.03 -8.82
N GLU A 78 -26.57 -15.56 -9.34
CA GLU A 78 -27.91 -15.24 -8.87
C GLU A 78 -28.10 -15.65 -7.40
N LYS A 79 -27.65 -16.85 -7.02
CA LYS A 79 -27.68 -17.31 -5.62
C LYS A 79 -26.84 -16.42 -4.72
N ILE A 80 -25.62 -16.09 -5.11
CA ILE A 80 -24.76 -15.20 -4.31
C ILE A 80 -25.43 -13.84 -4.16
N SER A 81 -25.98 -13.28 -5.25
CA SER A 81 -26.68 -12.00 -5.22
C SER A 81 -27.93 -12.02 -4.33
N SER A 82 -28.56 -13.19 -4.14
CA SER A 82 -29.72 -13.32 -3.24
C SER A 82 -29.39 -13.25 -1.75
N PHE A 83 -28.12 -13.44 -1.38
CA PHE A 83 -27.65 -13.27 0.00
C PHE A 83 -27.10 -11.87 0.29
N LEU A 84 -26.99 -11.02 -0.72
CA LEU A 84 -26.46 -9.67 -0.59
C LEU A 84 -27.53 -8.73 -0.04
N GLU A 85 -27.15 -7.90 0.91
CA GLU A 85 -28.00 -6.84 1.44
C GLU A 85 -28.10 -5.65 0.48
N GLU A 86 -29.06 -4.75 0.72
CA GLU A 86 -29.27 -3.56 -0.11
C GLU A 86 -28.02 -2.64 -0.06
N GLY A 87 -27.32 -2.54 -1.20
CA GLY A 87 -26.07 -1.78 -1.34
C GLY A 87 -24.79 -2.62 -1.38
N GLU A 88 -24.89 -3.94 -1.24
CA GLU A 88 -23.76 -4.85 -1.47
C GLU A 88 -23.67 -5.24 -2.95
N GLU A 89 -22.45 -5.19 -3.49
CA GLU A 89 -22.19 -5.51 -4.90
C GLU A 89 -21.35 -6.79 -5.01
N MET A 90 -21.52 -7.51 -6.12
CA MET A 90 -20.70 -8.67 -6.48
C MET A 90 -20.05 -8.45 -7.84
N GLU A 91 -18.76 -8.76 -7.94
CA GLU A 91 -18.03 -8.76 -9.20
C GLU A 91 -17.31 -10.08 -9.46
N GLY A 92 -17.54 -10.65 -10.64
CA GLY A 92 -16.82 -11.81 -11.13
C GLY A 92 -15.52 -11.42 -11.84
N ARG A 93 -14.43 -12.12 -11.55
CA ARG A 93 -13.12 -11.91 -12.19
C ARG A 93 -12.48 -13.23 -12.54
N LEU A 94 -11.84 -13.28 -13.70
CA LEU A 94 -11.01 -14.40 -14.09
C LEU A 94 -9.54 -14.01 -13.93
N TYR A 95 -8.84 -14.70 -13.02
CA TYR A 95 -7.40 -14.53 -12.83
C TYR A 95 -6.64 -15.62 -13.58
N ILE A 96 -5.79 -15.22 -14.52
CA ILE A 96 -4.99 -16.11 -15.35
C ILE A 96 -3.51 -15.86 -15.04
N PRO A 97 -2.78 -16.84 -14.49
CA PRO A 97 -1.33 -16.73 -14.40
C PRO A 97 -0.74 -16.83 -15.80
N CYS A 98 0.04 -15.83 -16.20
CA CYS A 98 0.71 -15.78 -17.50
C CYS A 98 2.19 -15.41 -17.33
N LYS A 99 2.95 -15.57 -18.41
CA LYS A 99 4.37 -15.23 -18.42
C LYS A 99 4.62 -14.19 -19.50
N ALA A 100 5.16 -13.05 -19.08
CA ALA A 100 5.66 -12.02 -19.99
C ALA A 100 7.18 -12.02 -19.91
N ASN A 101 7.83 -12.34 -21.04
CA ASN A 101 9.28 -12.51 -21.12
C ASN A 101 9.82 -13.53 -20.09
N THR A 102 10.50 -13.05 -19.05
CA THR A 102 11.07 -13.86 -17.95
C THR A 102 10.29 -13.76 -16.63
N LYS A 103 9.22 -12.97 -16.57
CA LYS A 103 8.46 -12.70 -15.35
C LYS A 103 7.09 -13.36 -15.38
N SER A 104 6.71 -13.95 -14.25
CA SER A 104 5.33 -14.38 -14.02
C SER A 104 4.48 -13.15 -13.73
N ILE A 105 3.38 -13.01 -14.44
CA ILE A 105 2.41 -11.93 -14.32
C ILE A 105 1.01 -12.55 -14.15
N TYR A 106 0.07 -11.80 -13.60
CA TYR A 106 -1.32 -12.23 -13.50
C TYR A 106 -2.16 -11.32 -14.37
N LEU A 107 -2.96 -11.91 -15.25
CA LEU A 107 -3.97 -11.21 -16.02
C LEU A 107 -5.31 -11.34 -15.29
N ALA A 108 -5.92 -10.22 -14.95
CA ALA A 108 -7.29 -10.18 -14.46
C ALA A 108 -8.21 -9.77 -15.62
N VAL A 109 -9.13 -10.65 -15.99
CA VAL A 109 -10.15 -10.38 -17.02
C VAL A 109 -11.47 -10.10 -16.34
N VAL A 110 -12.08 -8.98 -16.71
CA VAL A 110 -13.33 -8.47 -16.15
C VAL A 110 -14.28 -8.07 -17.27
N PRO A 111 -15.60 -8.27 -17.11
CA PRO A 111 -16.59 -7.96 -18.16
C PRO A 111 -16.86 -6.46 -18.30
N SER A 112 -16.64 -5.68 -17.25
CA SER A 112 -16.87 -4.24 -17.20
C SER A 112 -15.88 -3.58 -16.26
N LEU A 113 -15.76 -2.25 -16.32
CA LEU A 113 -14.87 -1.50 -15.45
C LEU A 113 -15.20 -1.81 -13.97
N PRO A 114 -14.22 -2.29 -13.18
CA PRO A 114 -14.49 -2.72 -11.82
C PRO A 114 -14.94 -1.55 -10.94
N GLN A 115 -15.96 -1.80 -10.13
CA GLN A 115 -16.49 -0.96 -9.06
C GLN A 115 -15.98 -1.40 -7.68
N ILE A 116 -15.77 -2.70 -7.48
CA ILE A 116 -15.16 -3.28 -6.27
C ILE A 116 -13.67 -3.50 -6.55
N SER A 117 -12.78 -3.57 -5.56
CA SER A 117 -11.34 -3.88 -5.69
C SER A 117 -10.71 -3.26 -6.94
N LYS A 118 -10.95 -1.96 -7.13
CA LYS A 118 -10.45 -1.18 -8.24
C LYS A 118 -8.93 -1.22 -8.19
N PRO A 119 -8.27 -1.26 -9.35
CA PRO A 119 -6.85 -0.99 -9.38
C PRO A 119 -6.64 0.41 -8.77
N TYR A 120 -5.74 0.49 -7.78
CA TYR A 120 -5.36 1.71 -7.07
C TYR A 120 -3.95 2.12 -7.50
N GLY A 121 -3.72 3.43 -7.60
CA GLY A 121 -2.44 4.02 -8.01
C GLY A 121 -2.45 4.60 -9.42
N GLU A 122 -1.26 4.96 -9.91
CA GLU A 122 -1.10 5.48 -11.27
C GLU A 122 -1.26 4.36 -12.30
N ILE A 123 -2.41 4.32 -12.95
CA ILE A 123 -2.73 3.34 -13.99
C ILE A 123 -2.82 4.08 -15.30
N GLU A 124 -2.10 3.60 -16.31
CA GLU A 124 -2.16 4.19 -17.65
C GLU A 124 -3.16 3.40 -18.52
N LEU A 125 -4.11 4.13 -19.12
CA LEU A 125 -4.95 3.57 -20.18
C LEU A 125 -4.09 3.25 -21.40
N SER A 126 -4.30 2.07 -21.99
CA SER A 126 -3.76 1.74 -23.32
C SER A 126 -4.40 2.64 -24.39
N SER A 127 -3.62 3.06 -25.38
CA SER A 127 -4.06 3.91 -26.51
C SER A 127 -5.17 3.29 -27.38
N THR A 128 -5.46 2.00 -27.19
CA THR A 128 -6.52 1.22 -27.86
C THR A 128 -7.81 1.08 -27.06
N SER A 129 -7.92 1.76 -25.91
CA SER A 129 -9.14 1.71 -25.10
C SER A 129 -10.31 2.34 -25.86
N THR A 130 -11.36 1.55 -26.08
CA THR A 130 -12.67 2.06 -26.50
C THR A 130 -13.60 2.07 -25.29
N ASP A 131 -14.78 2.69 -25.38
CA ASP A 131 -15.78 2.66 -24.29
C ASP A 131 -16.17 1.23 -23.86
N VAL A 132 -15.86 0.22 -24.68
CA VAL A 132 -16.24 -1.19 -24.49
C VAL A 132 -15.08 -2.07 -24.01
N ASP A 133 -13.85 -1.80 -24.46
CA ASP A 133 -12.65 -2.59 -24.15
C ASP A 133 -11.59 -1.71 -23.46
N PHE A 134 -11.18 -2.10 -22.26
CA PHE A 134 -10.14 -1.41 -21.50
C PHE A 134 -9.01 -2.38 -21.11
N VAL A 135 -7.77 -1.87 -21.15
CA VAL A 135 -6.60 -2.61 -20.66
C VAL A 135 -5.79 -1.68 -19.78
N TYR A 136 -5.62 -2.11 -18.54
CA TYR A 136 -4.85 -1.41 -17.52
C TYR A 136 -3.54 -2.12 -17.25
N PHE A 137 -2.49 -1.33 -17.12
CA PHE A 137 -1.17 -1.83 -16.73
C PHE A 137 -0.75 -1.22 -15.42
N ASP A 138 -0.17 -2.07 -14.57
CA ASP A 138 0.63 -1.59 -13.46
C ASP A 138 1.80 -0.75 -14.00
N LYS A 139 1.95 0.47 -13.50
CA LYS A 139 3.04 1.39 -13.88
C LYS A 139 4.42 0.78 -13.65
N GLU A 140 4.62 -0.05 -12.63
CA GLU A 140 5.87 -0.77 -12.43
C GLU A 140 6.15 -1.80 -13.53
N LEU A 141 5.09 -2.41 -14.06
CA LEU A 141 5.18 -3.35 -15.16
C LEU A 141 5.56 -2.62 -16.47
N LYS A 142 4.93 -1.46 -16.73
CA LYS A 142 5.16 -0.66 -17.94
C LYS A 142 6.54 0.03 -17.92
N SER A 143 6.89 0.70 -16.82
CA SER A 143 8.16 1.45 -16.69
C SER A 143 9.41 0.58 -16.82
N LYS A 144 9.32 -0.71 -16.45
CA LYS A 144 10.45 -1.65 -16.54
C LYS A 144 10.54 -2.37 -17.89
N ASN A 145 9.48 -2.34 -18.70
CA ASN A 145 9.39 -3.09 -19.95
C ASN A 145 8.76 -2.23 -21.07
N ASN A 146 9.59 -1.48 -21.81
CA ASN A 146 9.14 -0.65 -22.93
C ASN A 146 8.49 -1.43 -24.10
N ASN A 147 8.52 -2.77 -24.09
CA ASN A 147 7.82 -3.65 -25.04
C ASN A 147 7.43 -4.94 -24.32
N ILE A 148 6.17 -5.09 -23.92
CA ILE A 148 5.64 -6.33 -23.32
C ILE A 148 4.98 -7.14 -24.44
N SER A 149 5.69 -8.15 -24.95
CA SER A 149 5.10 -9.25 -25.73
C SER A 149 4.97 -10.47 -24.82
N GLY A 150 3.76 -10.91 -24.54
CA GLY A 150 3.50 -12.11 -23.75
C GLY A 150 2.85 -13.19 -24.60
N ASN A 151 3.34 -14.43 -24.48
CA ASN A 151 2.65 -15.62 -24.97
C ASN A 151 2.12 -16.37 -23.75
N SER A 152 0.80 -16.52 -23.61
CA SER A 152 0.23 -17.45 -22.64
C SER A 152 0.01 -18.81 -23.29
N LEU A 153 0.51 -19.87 -22.65
CA LEU A 153 0.07 -21.23 -22.91
C LEU A 153 -0.91 -21.57 -21.80
N PHE A 154 -2.22 -21.54 -22.09
CA PHE A 154 -3.22 -22.01 -21.14
C PHE A 154 -4.15 -22.98 -21.87
N SER A 155 -4.08 -24.25 -21.48
CA SER A 155 -4.95 -25.31 -21.99
C SER A 155 -6.16 -25.45 -21.06
N LEU A 156 -7.24 -24.73 -21.34
CA LEU A 156 -8.57 -25.09 -20.83
C LEU A 156 -9.32 -25.79 -21.96
N ASN A 157 -8.94 -27.04 -22.21
CA ASN A 157 -9.47 -27.91 -23.26
C ASN A 157 -9.38 -27.39 -24.72
N GLN A 158 -8.88 -26.17 -24.93
CA GLN A 158 -8.40 -25.62 -26.20
C GLN A 158 -7.27 -24.62 -25.90
N ASP A 159 -6.19 -24.68 -26.69
CA ASP A 159 -5.14 -23.67 -26.67
C ASP A 159 -5.70 -22.40 -27.31
N VAL A 160 -5.98 -21.38 -26.49
CA VAL A 160 -6.33 -20.05 -26.99
C VAL A 160 -5.08 -19.18 -26.92
N PRO A 161 -4.30 -19.06 -28.01
CA PRO A 161 -3.23 -18.09 -28.06
C PRO A 161 -3.84 -16.69 -28.14
N PHE A 162 -3.70 -15.88 -27.10
CA PHE A 162 -3.93 -14.44 -27.22
C PHE A 162 -2.60 -13.72 -27.44
N TYR A 163 -2.57 -12.85 -28.45
CA TYR A 163 -1.44 -11.99 -28.74
C TYR A 163 -1.79 -10.58 -28.29
N LEU A 164 -1.25 -10.14 -27.15
CA LEU A 164 -1.36 -8.76 -26.73
C LEU A 164 -0.15 -7.98 -27.30
N SER A 165 -0.35 -7.27 -28.40
CA SER A 165 0.65 -6.36 -28.97
C SER A 165 0.41 -4.96 -28.43
N LEU A 166 1.25 -4.53 -27.48
CA LEU A 166 1.24 -3.17 -26.97
C LEU A 166 2.11 -2.29 -27.88
N ALA A 167 1.46 -1.58 -28.81
CA ALA A 167 2.11 -0.50 -29.52
C ALA A 167 2.08 0.76 -28.64
N SER A 168 3.25 1.37 -28.48
CA SER A 168 3.45 2.66 -27.79
C SER A 168 2.58 3.77 -28.36
#